data_AF-A0A5N6M3B6-F1
#
_entry.id   AF-A0A5N6M3B6-F1
#
_cell.length_a   1.000
_cell.length_b   1.000
_cell.length_c   1.000
_cell.angle_alpha   90.00
_cell.angle_beta   90.00
_cell.angle_gamma   90.00
#
_symmetry.space_group_name_H-M   'P 1'
#
loop_
_entity.id
_entity.type
_entity.pdbx_description
1 polymer ?
#
loop_
_entity_poly.entity_id
_entity_poly.type
_entity_poly.pdbx_seq_one_letter_code
_entity_poly.pdbx_strand_id
1 'polypeptide(L)'
;MAARIEFFDLKNNTQIPSVGLGTWQSEPGVVGDAVYAAVKAGYRHIDCAEIYGNEKEIGVALKKLLEEGVVKREDLWITSKLWCNNHAPEDVPVALENTLKNLQLDYINLYLIHWPARTKKGAVGFNPENRIPADIPATWKAMESCYDKGMTRGLGVSNFSSKKLADLLEVACVPPVVNQVECHPSWQQTKLREFCKSSGVHLSGYSPLGSPGTKWLTSTVLKHPILTSVAERLGKTPAQVALRWGLQMGHSVLPKSTNEARIKENFDVFDWSIPDALFAELQDLFGLNFWFMILMASLELLRNYGTVRFKALSYHLSVMVDFIL
;
A
#
# COMPACT_ATOMS: atom_id res chain seq x y z
N MET A 1 23.93 16.09 -10.60
CA MET A 1 22.46 16.07 -10.73
C MET A 1 21.92 15.05 -9.73
N ALA A 2 20.78 15.30 -9.10
CA ALA A 2 20.15 14.34 -8.19
C ALA A 2 19.73 13.08 -8.94
N ALA A 3 19.84 11.91 -8.31
CA ALA A 3 19.33 10.67 -8.90
C ALA A 3 17.80 10.74 -9.05
N ARG A 4 17.31 10.55 -10.28
CA ARG A 4 15.87 10.43 -10.59
C ARG A 4 15.42 9.01 -10.23
N ILE A 5 14.85 8.86 -9.03
CA ILE A 5 14.37 7.57 -8.51
C ILE A 5 12.96 7.34 -9.06
N GLU A 6 12.85 7.08 -10.36
CA GLU A 6 11.55 6.97 -11.06
C GLU A 6 10.94 5.57 -10.97
N PHE A 7 11.80 4.55 -10.85
CA PHE A 7 11.40 3.15 -10.81
C PHE A 7 12.28 2.36 -9.83
N PHE A 8 11.76 1.22 -9.37
CA PHE A 8 12.55 0.20 -8.67
C PHE A 8 12.48 -1.11 -9.44
N ASP A 9 13.63 -1.77 -9.60
CA ASP A 9 13.71 -3.09 -10.19
C ASP A 9 13.16 -4.15 -9.23
N LEU A 10 12.28 -5.00 -9.74
CA LEU A 10 11.71 -6.12 -8.99
C LEU A 10 12.40 -7.43 -9.39
N LYS A 11 12.34 -8.42 -8.49
CA LYS A 11 12.95 -9.75 -8.68
C LYS A 11 12.42 -10.52 -9.89
N ASN A 12 11.22 -10.20 -10.39
CA ASN A 12 10.65 -10.76 -11.60
C ASN A 12 11.07 -10.01 -12.89
N ASN A 13 12.13 -9.20 -12.83
CA ASN A 13 12.64 -8.38 -13.95
C ASN A 13 11.62 -7.38 -14.50
N THR A 14 10.70 -6.91 -13.66
CA THR A 14 9.79 -5.80 -13.98
C THR A 14 10.19 -4.56 -13.18
N GLN A 15 9.73 -3.38 -13.62
CA GLN A 15 10.04 -2.13 -12.95
C GLN A 15 8.76 -1.52 -12.39
N ILE A 16 8.70 -1.35 -11.07
CA ILE A 16 7.58 -0.67 -10.41
C ILE A 16 7.82 0.85 -10.42
N PRO A 17 6.88 1.68 -10.93
CA PRO A 17 6.99 3.12 -10.80
C PRO A 17 7.01 3.52 -9.33
N SER A 18 7.99 4.34 -8.95
CA SER A 18 8.33 4.63 -7.57
C SER A 18 7.27 5.46 -6.85
N VAL A 19 6.45 6.22 -7.59
CA VAL A 19 5.32 6.98 -7.07
C VAL A 19 4.02 6.46 -7.70
N GLY A 20 3.12 5.97 -6.86
CA GLY A 20 1.79 5.52 -7.26
C GLY A 20 0.67 6.35 -6.65
N LEU A 21 -0.44 6.54 -7.37
CA LEU A 21 -1.62 7.19 -6.81
C LEU A 21 -2.37 6.18 -5.92
N GLY A 22 -2.43 6.45 -4.62
CA GLY A 22 -3.31 5.72 -3.71
C GLY A 22 -4.78 6.11 -3.93
N THR A 23 -5.70 5.13 -3.88
CA THR A 23 -7.12 5.39 -4.19
C THR A 23 -8.08 5.13 -3.02
N TRP A 24 -7.61 4.63 -1.88
CA TRP A 24 -8.43 4.46 -0.67
C TRP A 24 -9.03 5.79 -0.17
N GLN A 25 -10.28 5.76 0.29
CA GLN A 25 -11.07 6.94 0.69
C GLN A 25 -11.24 8.01 -0.41
N SER A 26 -11.05 7.64 -1.68
CA SER A 26 -11.49 8.46 -2.81
C SER A 26 -12.94 8.12 -3.06
N GLU A 27 -13.83 9.03 -2.65
CA GLU A 27 -15.28 8.81 -2.76
C GLU A 27 -15.68 8.52 -4.22
N PRO A 28 -16.72 7.70 -4.41
CA PRO A 28 -17.42 7.60 -5.68
C PRO A 28 -17.76 8.99 -6.24
N GLY A 29 -17.54 9.19 -7.53
CA GLY A 29 -17.74 10.45 -8.24
C GLY A 29 -16.52 11.38 -8.31
N VAL A 30 -15.44 11.12 -7.56
CA VAL A 30 -14.21 11.93 -7.63
C VAL A 30 -12.94 11.14 -7.97
N VAL A 31 -12.95 9.81 -7.80
CA VAL A 31 -11.73 9.01 -8.04
C VAL A 31 -11.37 8.94 -9.52
N GLY A 32 -12.36 8.91 -10.42
CA GLY A 32 -12.12 8.86 -11.87
C GLY A 32 -11.35 10.09 -12.35
N ASP A 33 -11.79 11.28 -11.96
CA ASP A 33 -11.11 12.55 -12.28
C ASP A 33 -9.71 12.62 -11.65
N ALA A 34 -9.54 12.08 -10.43
CA ALA A 34 -8.25 12.01 -9.77
C ALA A 34 -7.26 11.11 -10.54
N VAL A 35 -7.70 9.92 -10.98
CA VAL A 35 -6.87 9.02 -11.80
C VAL A 35 -6.53 9.66 -13.14
N TYR A 36 -7.51 10.29 -13.78
CA TYR A 36 -7.30 10.98 -15.05
C TYR A 36 -6.28 12.12 -14.93
N ALA A 37 -6.41 12.95 -13.88
CA ALA A 37 -5.46 14.01 -13.57
C ALA A 37 -4.06 13.47 -13.24
N ALA A 38 -3.96 12.37 -12.48
CA ALA A 38 -2.68 11.76 -12.12
C ALA A 38 -1.95 11.24 -13.35
N VAL A 39 -2.61 10.50 -14.23
CA VAL A 39 -1.96 9.97 -15.45
C VAL A 39 -1.49 11.10 -16.36
N LYS A 40 -2.28 12.17 -16.50
CA LYS A 40 -1.86 13.39 -17.22
C LYS A 40 -0.71 14.14 -16.55
N ALA A 41 -0.62 14.11 -15.23
CA ALA A 41 0.50 14.69 -14.49
C ALA A 41 1.80 13.85 -14.60
N GLY A 42 1.71 12.61 -15.09
CA GLY A 42 2.86 11.73 -15.32
C GLY A 42 2.83 10.43 -14.51
N TYR A 43 1.87 10.24 -13.60
CA TYR A 43 1.74 8.97 -12.89
C TYR A 43 1.58 7.81 -13.85
N ARG A 44 2.28 6.72 -13.55
CA ARG A 44 2.12 5.43 -14.25
C ARG A 44 1.72 4.31 -13.32
N HIS A 45 1.66 4.54 -12.01
CA HIS A 45 1.24 3.55 -11.02
C HIS A 45 -0.06 3.99 -10.33
N ILE A 46 -1.09 3.14 -10.37
CA ILE A 46 -2.34 3.33 -9.63
C ILE A 46 -2.52 2.15 -8.66
N ASP A 47 -2.70 2.46 -7.37
CA ASP A 47 -2.92 1.48 -6.31
C ASP A 47 -4.41 1.39 -5.96
N CYS A 48 -5.01 0.25 -6.27
CA CYS A 48 -6.43 -0.08 -6.12
C CYS A 48 -6.62 -1.18 -5.06
N ALA A 49 -7.88 -1.48 -4.72
CA ALA A 49 -8.28 -2.71 -4.06
C ALA A 49 -9.80 -2.88 -4.20
N GLU A 50 -10.28 -4.12 -4.28
CA GLU A 50 -11.72 -4.45 -4.33
C GLU A 50 -12.49 -3.75 -3.19
N ILE A 51 -11.96 -3.82 -1.97
CA ILE A 51 -12.60 -3.29 -0.76
C ILE A 51 -12.75 -1.76 -0.76
N TYR A 52 -12.01 -1.03 -1.61
CA TYR A 52 -12.15 0.42 -1.70
C TYR A 52 -13.47 0.83 -2.38
N GLY A 53 -14.16 -0.11 -3.04
CA GLY A 53 -15.50 0.09 -3.59
C GLY A 53 -15.54 1.03 -4.79
N ASN A 54 -14.39 1.35 -5.39
CA ASN A 54 -14.25 2.40 -6.39
C ASN A 54 -13.52 1.96 -7.67
N GLU A 55 -13.18 0.67 -7.82
CA GLU A 55 -12.49 0.13 -9.00
C GLU A 55 -13.25 0.32 -10.31
N LYS A 56 -14.59 0.32 -10.29
CA LYS A 56 -15.40 0.56 -11.49
C LYS A 56 -15.16 1.94 -12.09
N GLU A 57 -15.10 2.96 -11.24
CA GLU A 57 -14.86 4.34 -11.69
C GLU A 57 -13.42 4.53 -12.15
N ILE A 58 -12.47 3.89 -11.47
CA ILE A 58 -11.08 3.84 -11.91
C ILE A 58 -11.01 3.19 -13.30
N GLY A 59 -11.71 2.08 -13.53
CA GLY A 59 -11.76 1.40 -14.83
C GLY A 59 -12.33 2.27 -15.96
N VAL A 60 -13.38 3.06 -15.68
CA VAL A 60 -13.91 4.04 -16.64
C VAL A 60 -12.85 5.09 -17.00
N ALA A 61 -12.13 5.61 -16.00
CA ALA A 61 -11.06 6.59 -16.24
C ALA A 61 -9.89 5.99 -17.03
N LEU A 62 -9.46 4.77 -16.69
CA LEU A 62 -8.40 4.04 -17.40
C LEU A 62 -8.79 3.81 -18.86
N LYS A 63 -10.01 3.31 -19.12
CA LYS A 63 -10.51 3.09 -20.48
C LYS A 63 -10.47 4.39 -21.29
N LYS A 64 -10.97 5.49 -20.72
CA LYS A 64 -10.94 6.81 -21.39
C LYS A 64 -9.50 7.26 -21.72
N LEU A 65 -8.56 7.12 -20.78
CA LEU A 65 -7.15 7.48 -21.01
C LEU A 65 -6.50 6.67 -22.14
N LEU A 66 -6.85 5.38 -22.25
CA LEU A 66 -6.37 4.50 -23.31
C LEU A 66 -7.00 4.83 -24.66
N GLU A 67 -8.32 5.08 -24.70
CA GLU A 67 -9.05 5.46 -25.93
C GLU A 67 -8.61 6.81 -26.48
N GLU A 68 -8.28 7.78 -25.61
CA GLU A 68 -7.74 9.09 -25.99
C GLU A 68 -6.26 9.04 -26.38
N GLY A 69 -5.57 7.90 -26.21
CA GLY A 69 -4.16 7.75 -26.51
C GLY A 69 -3.23 8.54 -25.57
N VAL A 70 -3.70 8.91 -24.36
CA VAL A 70 -2.89 9.62 -23.35
C VAL A 70 -1.73 8.74 -22.85
N VAL A 71 -1.96 7.42 -22.83
CA VAL A 71 -1.02 6.41 -22.35
C VAL A 71 -1.36 5.07 -23.02
N LYS A 72 -0.39 4.15 -23.15
CA LYS A 72 -0.67 2.76 -23.54
C LYS A 72 -0.86 1.87 -22.32
N ARG A 73 -1.48 0.71 -22.49
CA ARG A 73 -1.70 -0.22 -21.37
C ARG A 73 -0.38 -0.68 -20.77
N GLU A 74 0.62 -0.97 -21.59
CA GLU A 74 1.96 -1.41 -21.19
C GLU A 74 2.74 -0.35 -20.40
N ASP A 75 2.41 0.94 -20.54
CA ASP A 75 3.04 2.02 -19.78
C ASP A 75 2.45 2.14 -18.36
N LEU A 76 1.32 1.49 -18.08
CA LEU A 76 0.63 1.56 -16.79
C LEU A 76 0.97 0.36 -15.89
N TRP A 77 1.20 0.68 -14.62
CA TRP A 77 1.31 -0.22 -13.49
C TRP A 77 0.03 -0.16 -12.64
N ILE A 78 -0.80 -1.20 -12.73
CA ILE A 78 -2.03 -1.30 -11.94
C ILE A 78 -1.83 -2.35 -10.85
N THR A 79 -2.00 -1.93 -9.60
CA THR A 79 -1.99 -2.81 -8.42
C THR A 79 -3.41 -2.96 -7.89
N SER A 80 -3.85 -4.18 -7.58
CA SER A 80 -5.06 -4.42 -6.79
C SER A 80 -4.83 -5.52 -5.75
N LYS A 81 -5.82 -5.77 -4.88
CA LYS A 81 -5.65 -6.55 -3.65
C LYS A 81 -6.82 -7.47 -3.38
N LEU A 82 -6.51 -8.73 -3.08
CA LEU A 82 -7.44 -9.75 -2.61
C LEU A 82 -7.90 -9.42 -1.19
N TRP A 83 -9.21 -9.22 -1.01
CA TRP A 83 -9.77 -8.92 0.31
C TRP A 83 -9.91 -10.17 1.20
N CYS A 84 -9.93 -9.96 2.52
CA CYS A 84 -9.91 -10.99 3.57
C CYS A 84 -11.04 -12.03 3.47
N ASN A 85 -12.18 -11.67 2.88
CA ASN A 85 -13.33 -12.55 2.72
C ASN A 85 -13.24 -13.48 1.48
N ASN A 86 -12.18 -13.32 0.67
CA ASN A 86 -11.94 -14.06 -0.57
C ASN A 86 -10.66 -14.94 -0.52
N HIS A 87 -10.12 -15.23 0.68
CA HIS A 87 -8.92 -16.07 0.84
C HIS A 87 -9.17 -17.58 0.65
N ALA A 88 -10.40 -18.03 0.42
CA ALA A 88 -10.64 -19.41 0.05
C ALA A 88 -10.01 -19.66 -1.34
N PRO A 89 -9.25 -20.75 -1.57
CA PRO A 89 -8.60 -20.99 -2.87
C PRO A 89 -9.54 -20.88 -4.08
N GLU A 90 -10.79 -21.32 -3.94
CA GLU A 90 -11.84 -21.25 -4.94
C GLU A 90 -12.37 -19.82 -5.20
N ASP A 91 -12.24 -18.92 -4.22
CA ASP A 91 -12.73 -17.54 -4.29
C ASP A 91 -11.69 -16.58 -4.87
N VAL A 92 -10.40 -16.89 -4.75
CA VAL A 92 -9.28 -16.07 -5.26
C VAL A 92 -9.41 -15.72 -6.75
N PRO A 93 -9.59 -16.69 -7.69
CA PRO A 93 -9.72 -16.35 -9.11
C PRO A 93 -10.98 -15.51 -9.38
N VAL A 94 -12.09 -15.80 -8.70
CA VAL A 94 -13.35 -15.06 -8.86
C VAL A 94 -13.19 -13.60 -8.41
N ALA A 95 -12.48 -13.36 -7.30
CA ALA A 95 -12.20 -12.01 -6.81
C ALA A 95 -11.33 -11.22 -7.79
N LEU A 96 -10.30 -11.85 -8.38
CA LEU A 96 -9.46 -11.20 -9.38
C LEU A 96 -10.21 -10.97 -10.70
N GLU A 97 -11.05 -11.90 -11.16
CA GLU A 97 -11.92 -11.70 -12.34
C GLU A 97 -12.85 -10.50 -12.15
N ASN A 98 -13.45 -10.36 -10.97
CA ASN A 98 -14.29 -9.21 -10.64
C ASN A 98 -13.50 -7.90 -10.63
N THR A 99 -12.29 -7.92 -10.07
CA THR A 99 -11.35 -6.78 -10.09
C THR A 99 -11.03 -6.36 -11.52
N LEU A 100 -10.64 -7.32 -12.38
CA LEU A 100 -10.31 -7.10 -13.79
C LEU A 100 -11.50 -6.53 -14.56
N LYS A 101 -12.69 -7.09 -14.35
CA LYS A 101 -13.93 -6.59 -14.95
C LYS A 101 -14.25 -5.16 -14.52
N ASN A 102 -14.12 -4.84 -13.24
CA ASN A 102 -14.39 -3.49 -12.72
C ASN A 102 -13.38 -2.48 -13.28
N LEU A 103 -12.10 -2.84 -13.31
CA LEU A 103 -11.02 -2.01 -13.86
C LEU A 103 -11.03 -1.97 -15.40
N GLN A 104 -11.83 -2.82 -16.06
CA GLN A 104 -11.88 -2.98 -17.52
C GLN A 104 -10.50 -3.32 -18.12
N LEU A 105 -9.81 -4.29 -17.51
CA LEU A 105 -8.47 -4.72 -17.90
C LEU A 105 -8.42 -6.23 -18.11
N ASP A 106 -7.58 -6.68 -19.04
CA ASP A 106 -7.30 -8.11 -19.24
C ASP A 106 -6.30 -8.67 -18.22
N TYR A 107 -5.45 -7.80 -17.66
CA TYR A 107 -4.49 -8.14 -16.61
C TYR A 107 -4.19 -6.93 -15.73
N ILE A 108 -3.73 -7.19 -14.50
CA ILE A 108 -3.09 -6.20 -13.62
C ILE A 108 -1.59 -6.49 -13.47
N ASN A 109 -0.81 -5.48 -13.11
CA ASN A 109 0.64 -5.65 -12.99
C ASN A 109 1.01 -6.35 -11.68
N LEU A 110 0.25 -6.09 -10.62
CA LEU A 110 0.52 -6.62 -9.29
C LEU A 110 -0.79 -6.97 -8.57
N TYR A 111 -0.89 -8.20 -8.06
CA TYR A 111 -2.00 -8.61 -7.20
C TYR A 111 -1.48 -8.98 -5.81
N LEU A 112 -2.08 -8.39 -4.77
CA LEU A 112 -1.62 -8.53 -3.40
C LEU A 112 -2.61 -9.30 -2.53
N ILE A 113 -2.14 -10.15 -1.62
CA ILE A 113 -2.92 -10.45 -0.41
C ILE A 113 -3.04 -9.16 0.38
N HIS A 114 -4.25 -8.62 0.60
CA HIS A 114 -4.41 -7.31 1.26
C HIS A 114 -4.00 -7.35 2.74
N TRP A 115 -4.36 -8.42 3.45
CA TRP A 115 -3.99 -8.64 4.85
C TRP A 115 -3.75 -10.12 5.12
N PRO A 116 -2.84 -10.51 6.03
CA PRO A 116 -2.65 -11.90 6.44
C PRO A 116 -3.77 -12.39 7.39
N ALA A 117 -5.04 -12.17 7.02
CA ALA A 117 -6.20 -12.48 7.82
C ALA A 117 -7.36 -12.94 6.93
N ARG A 118 -8.19 -13.85 7.43
CA ARG A 118 -9.35 -14.37 6.72
C ARG A 118 -10.63 -14.08 7.48
N THR A 119 -11.67 -13.69 6.75
CA THR A 119 -13.04 -13.53 7.27
C THR A 119 -14.01 -14.46 6.53
N LYS A 120 -15.19 -14.66 7.10
CA LYS A 120 -16.30 -15.38 6.45
C LYS A 120 -16.65 -14.69 5.13
N LYS A 121 -17.02 -15.50 4.13
CA LYS A 121 -17.50 -14.99 2.83
C LYS A 121 -18.70 -14.06 3.04
N GLY A 122 -18.71 -12.92 2.34
CA GLY A 122 -19.74 -11.90 2.47
C GLY A 122 -19.70 -11.07 3.76
N ALA A 123 -18.74 -11.31 4.66
CA ALA A 123 -18.57 -10.47 5.84
C ALA A 123 -18.17 -9.03 5.43
N VAL A 124 -18.79 -8.06 6.10
CA VAL A 124 -18.44 -6.64 6.00
C VAL A 124 -17.63 -6.27 7.24
N GLY A 125 -16.46 -5.65 7.03
CA GLY A 125 -15.56 -5.25 8.11
C GLY A 125 -14.81 -6.39 8.79
N PHE A 126 -14.22 -6.09 9.94
CA PHE A 126 -13.29 -6.97 10.67
C PHE A 126 -13.82 -7.52 12.00
N ASN A 127 -15.14 -7.58 12.15
CA ASN A 127 -15.74 -8.02 13.40
C ASN A 127 -15.18 -9.39 13.84
N PRO A 128 -14.86 -9.59 15.14
CA PRO A 128 -14.24 -10.82 15.63
C PRO A 128 -14.98 -12.09 15.27
N GLU A 129 -16.32 -12.07 15.31
CA GLU A 129 -17.19 -13.20 15.01
C GLU A 129 -17.13 -13.66 13.55
N ASN A 130 -16.61 -12.82 12.66
CA ASN A 130 -16.42 -13.12 11.25
C ASN A 130 -15.02 -13.66 10.94
N ARG A 131 -14.08 -13.61 11.90
CA ARG A 131 -12.72 -14.10 11.69
C ARG A 131 -12.72 -15.63 11.66
N ILE A 132 -11.99 -16.18 10.70
CA ILE A 132 -11.74 -17.61 10.60
C ILE A 132 -10.23 -17.84 10.37
N PRO A 133 -9.69 -19.02 10.70
CA PRO A 133 -8.28 -19.31 10.49
C PRO A 133 -7.85 -19.02 9.05
N ALA A 134 -6.76 -18.28 8.89
CA ALA A 134 -6.17 -18.04 7.58
C ALA A 134 -5.23 -19.19 7.21
N ASP A 135 -5.36 -19.69 5.99
CA ASP A 135 -4.40 -20.60 5.36
C ASP A 135 -3.71 -19.82 4.24
N ILE A 136 -2.65 -19.10 4.61
CA ILE A 136 -1.91 -18.26 3.68
C ILE A 136 -1.23 -19.08 2.58
N PRO A 137 -0.58 -20.24 2.85
CA PRO A 137 -0.06 -21.10 1.79
C PRO A 137 -1.12 -21.54 0.76
N ALA A 138 -2.31 -21.95 1.21
CA ALA A 138 -3.38 -22.33 0.28
C ALA A 138 -3.91 -21.13 -0.52
N THR A 139 -4.06 -19.97 0.12
CA THR A 139 -4.43 -18.71 -0.56
C THR A 139 -3.38 -18.34 -1.62
N TRP A 140 -2.10 -18.43 -1.27
CA TRP A 140 -0.99 -18.09 -2.15
C TRP A 140 -0.95 -19.00 -3.37
N LYS A 141 -1.11 -20.31 -3.18
CA LYS A 141 -1.16 -21.28 -4.29
C LYS A 141 -2.29 -20.98 -5.29
N ALA A 142 -3.43 -20.47 -4.82
CA ALA A 142 -4.49 -20.02 -5.70
C ALA A 142 -4.14 -18.72 -6.45
N MET A 143 -3.39 -17.81 -5.83
CA MET A 143 -2.85 -16.62 -6.50
C MET A 143 -1.79 -16.99 -7.54
N GLU A 144 -0.94 -17.99 -7.28
CA GLU A 144 0.02 -18.55 -8.25
C GLU A 144 -0.71 -19.08 -9.49
N SER A 145 -1.84 -19.78 -9.32
CA SER A 145 -2.66 -20.20 -10.46
C SER A 145 -3.21 -19.01 -11.28
N CYS A 146 -3.54 -17.89 -10.65
CA CYS A 146 -3.96 -16.67 -11.35
C CYS A 146 -2.82 -16.01 -12.12
N TYR A 147 -1.60 -16.06 -11.56
CA TYR A 147 -0.38 -15.63 -12.23
C TYR A 147 -0.09 -16.49 -13.47
N ASP A 148 -0.16 -17.82 -13.34
CA ASP A 148 0.07 -18.76 -14.45
C ASP A 148 -0.94 -18.56 -15.60
N LYS A 149 -2.18 -18.18 -15.28
CA LYS A 149 -3.22 -17.83 -16.26
C LYS A 149 -3.02 -16.46 -16.91
N GLY A 150 -2.01 -15.69 -16.49
CA GLY A 150 -1.69 -14.37 -17.04
C GLY A 150 -2.61 -13.23 -16.57
N MET A 151 -3.46 -13.48 -15.56
CA MET A 151 -4.38 -12.47 -14.99
C MET A 151 -3.64 -11.37 -14.23
N THR A 152 -2.43 -11.69 -13.74
CA THR A 152 -1.51 -10.74 -13.10
C THR A 152 -0.07 -11.00 -13.53
N ARG A 153 0.75 -9.95 -13.60
CA ARG A 153 2.18 -10.04 -13.98
C ARG A 153 3.13 -10.16 -12.78
N GLY A 154 2.59 -10.03 -11.57
CA GLY A 154 3.34 -10.11 -10.33
C GLY A 154 2.42 -10.40 -9.16
N LEU A 155 2.96 -11.10 -8.16
CA LEU A 155 2.27 -11.41 -6.92
C LEU A 155 3.00 -10.76 -5.75
N GLY A 156 2.25 -10.29 -4.78
CA GLY A 156 2.85 -9.77 -3.55
C GLY A 156 1.90 -9.90 -2.37
N VAL A 157 2.32 -9.32 -1.26
CA VAL A 157 1.55 -9.29 -0.03
C VAL A 157 1.44 -7.87 0.48
N SER A 158 0.54 -7.65 1.43
CA SER A 158 0.38 -6.38 2.12
C SER A 158 0.15 -6.66 3.61
N ASN A 159 0.74 -5.83 4.45
CA ASN A 159 0.66 -5.93 5.92
C ASN A 159 1.27 -7.22 6.51
N PHE A 160 2.27 -7.80 5.84
CA PHE A 160 3.01 -8.95 6.37
C PHE A 160 4.19 -8.47 7.22
N SER A 161 4.31 -9.01 8.44
CA SER A 161 5.52 -8.86 9.26
C SER A 161 6.69 -9.66 8.66
N SER A 162 7.93 -9.41 9.13
CA SER A 162 9.11 -10.14 8.67
C SER A 162 8.92 -11.65 8.82
N LYS A 163 8.38 -12.11 9.95
CA LYS A 163 8.10 -13.54 10.16
C LYS A 163 7.11 -14.09 9.13
N LYS A 164 5.96 -13.45 8.93
CA LYS A 164 4.94 -13.93 7.98
C LYS A 164 5.46 -13.95 6.53
N LEU A 165 6.28 -12.96 6.17
CA LEU A 165 6.93 -12.91 4.86
C LEU A 165 7.98 -14.02 4.71
N ALA A 166 8.79 -14.28 5.74
CA ALA A 166 9.74 -15.40 5.77
C ALA A 166 9.02 -16.75 5.60
N ASP A 167 8.00 -17.00 6.42
CA ASP A 167 7.20 -18.24 6.38
C ASP A 167 6.61 -18.47 4.96
N LEU A 168 6.16 -17.41 4.29
CA LEU A 168 5.64 -17.50 2.92
C LEU A 168 6.73 -17.77 1.88
N LEU A 169 7.89 -17.11 1.99
CA LEU A 169 9.02 -17.29 1.08
C LEU A 169 9.57 -18.72 1.09
N GLU A 170 9.43 -19.45 2.19
CA GLU A 170 9.83 -20.86 2.31
C GLU A 170 8.97 -21.80 1.46
N VAL A 171 7.71 -21.44 1.21
CA VAL A 171 6.73 -22.33 0.55
C VAL A 171 6.27 -21.85 -0.83
N ALA A 172 6.51 -20.58 -1.17
CA ALA A 172 6.08 -19.98 -2.42
C ALA A 172 6.87 -20.51 -3.63
N CYS A 173 6.17 -20.96 -4.66
CA CYS A 173 6.78 -21.31 -5.95
C CYS A 173 7.05 -20.03 -6.76
N VAL A 174 6.08 -19.11 -6.80
CA VAL A 174 6.25 -17.74 -7.30
C VAL A 174 6.47 -16.83 -6.09
N PRO A 175 7.70 -16.35 -5.83
CA PRO A 175 7.96 -15.56 -4.63
C PRO A 175 7.24 -14.20 -4.69
N PRO A 176 6.74 -13.66 -3.56
CA PRO A 176 6.19 -12.31 -3.52
C PRO A 176 7.25 -11.29 -3.95
N VAL A 177 6.92 -10.45 -4.93
CA VAL A 177 7.83 -9.40 -5.43
C VAL A 177 7.66 -8.08 -4.68
N VAL A 178 6.55 -7.89 -3.99
CA VAL A 178 6.24 -6.70 -3.18
C VAL A 178 5.65 -7.09 -1.82
N ASN A 179 6.05 -6.38 -0.76
CA ASN A 179 5.32 -6.27 0.50
C ASN A 179 4.89 -4.81 0.70
N GLN A 180 3.59 -4.54 0.60
CA GLN A 180 3.03 -3.20 0.80
C GLN A 180 2.67 -2.98 2.28
N VAL A 181 3.26 -1.97 2.93
CA VAL A 181 3.06 -1.72 4.38
C VAL A 181 2.99 -0.22 4.68
N GLU A 182 2.45 0.13 5.86
CA GLU A 182 2.53 1.50 6.38
C GLU A 182 4.01 1.88 6.49
N CYS A 183 4.43 2.94 5.80
CA CYS A 183 5.80 3.42 5.88
C CYS A 183 5.86 4.92 5.61
N HIS A 184 6.31 5.67 6.61
CA HIS A 184 6.46 7.12 6.58
C HIS A 184 7.53 7.56 7.59
N PRO A 185 7.95 8.84 7.62
CA PRO A 185 9.06 9.26 8.49
C PRO A 185 8.88 8.94 9.98
N SER A 186 7.64 8.95 10.49
CA SER A 186 7.31 8.55 11.88
C SER A 186 7.12 7.04 12.11
N TRP A 187 7.08 6.23 11.05
CA TRP A 187 6.96 4.77 11.11
C TRP A 187 7.78 4.15 9.99
N GLN A 188 9.10 4.06 10.22
CA GLN A 188 10.05 3.87 9.13
C GLN A 188 10.24 2.41 8.70
N GLN A 189 9.72 1.43 9.46
CA GLN A 189 9.82 0.01 9.10
C GLN A 189 11.26 -0.51 8.92
N THR A 190 12.26 -0.01 9.66
CA THR A 190 13.68 -0.34 9.42
C THR A 190 13.97 -1.84 9.34
N LYS A 191 13.58 -2.62 10.36
CA LYS A 191 13.75 -4.09 10.39
C LYS A 191 13.09 -4.78 9.19
N LEU A 192 11.87 -4.38 8.86
CA LEU A 192 11.12 -4.98 7.75
C LEU A 192 11.71 -4.60 6.39
N ARG A 193 12.12 -3.34 6.20
CA ARG A 193 12.80 -2.88 4.97
C ARG A 193 14.09 -3.65 4.72
N GLU A 194 14.91 -3.83 5.76
CA GLU A 194 16.15 -4.60 5.67
C GLU A 194 15.88 -6.06 5.29
N PHE A 195 14.87 -6.68 5.92
CA PHE A 195 14.47 -8.06 5.59
C PHE A 195 13.91 -8.20 4.17
N CYS A 196 13.05 -7.27 3.74
CA CYS A 196 12.54 -7.21 2.37
C CYS A 196 13.69 -7.10 1.36
N LYS A 197 14.63 -6.17 1.60
CA LYS A 197 15.81 -5.96 0.76
C LYS A 197 16.68 -7.22 0.66
N SER A 198 16.99 -7.87 1.79
CA SER A 198 17.83 -9.08 1.79
C SER A 198 17.15 -10.28 1.11
N SER A 199 15.82 -10.31 1.10
CA SER A 199 15.02 -11.37 0.47
C SER A 199 14.70 -11.12 -1.01
N GLY A 200 15.07 -9.94 -1.53
CA GLY A 200 14.72 -9.49 -2.89
C GLY A 200 13.24 -9.16 -3.05
N VAL A 201 12.55 -8.79 -1.97
CA VAL A 201 11.16 -8.34 -1.97
C VAL A 201 11.16 -6.81 -1.90
N HIS A 202 10.46 -6.14 -2.80
CA HIS A 202 10.36 -4.68 -2.77
C HIS A 202 9.37 -4.23 -1.70
N LEU A 203 9.72 -3.22 -0.91
CA LEU A 203 8.77 -2.60 0.01
C LEU A 203 8.05 -1.45 -0.69
N SER A 204 6.72 -1.41 -0.57
CA SER A 204 5.91 -0.27 -1.04
C SER A 204 5.20 0.38 0.14
N GLY A 205 5.47 1.67 0.37
CA GLY A 205 4.96 2.43 1.50
C GLY A 205 3.59 3.04 1.24
N TYR A 206 2.55 2.49 1.89
CA TYR A 206 1.25 3.16 1.97
C TYR A 206 1.24 4.17 3.13
N SER A 207 0.25 5.07 3.10
CA SER A 207 0.14 6.20 4.05
C SER A 207 1.43 7.02 4.18
N PRO A 208 2.16 7.34 3.09
CA PRO A 208 3.45 8.02 3.19
C PRO A 208 3.35 9.43 3.81
N LEU A 209 2.15 10.01 3.81
CA LEU A 209 1.83 11.31 4.40
C LEU A 209 1.19 11.20 5.80
N GLY A 210 1.13 9.99 6.38
CA GLY A 210 0.48 9.70 7.66
C GLY A 210 -1.05 9.69 7.63
N SER A 211 -1.68 9.60 6.46
CA SER A 211 -3.14 9.55 6.27
C SER A 211 -3.98 10.65 6.99
N PRO A 212 -3.66 11.95 6.82
CA PRO A 212 -4.35 13.04 7.52
C PRO A 212 -5.83 13.20 7.17
N GLY A 213 -6.29 12.60 6.06
CA GLY A 213 -7.71 12.58 5.68
C GLY A 213 -8.55 11.57 6.46
N THR A 214 -7.91 10.66 7.20
CA THR A 214 -8.59 9.62 7.98
C THR A 214 -9.05 10.19 9.32
N LYS A 215 -10.35 10.40 9.48
CA LYS A 215 -10.94 11.15 10.62
C LYS A 215 -10.61 10.58 12.01
N TRP A 216 -10.38 9.28 12.12
CA TRP A 216 -10.06 8.60 13.38
C TRP A 216 -8.55 8.52 13.67
N LEU A 217 -7.70 9.03 12.77
CA LEU A 217 -6.25 9.10 12.97
C LEU A 217 -5.82 10.55 13.21
N THR A 218 -5.18 10.79 14.35
CA THR A 218 -4.52 12.07 14.60
C THR A 218 -3.15 12.04 13.94
N SER A 219 -3.10 12.39 12.65
CA SER A 219 -1.84 12.46 11.92
C SER A 219 -1.11 13.77 12.16
N THR A 220 0.12 13.68 12.69
CA THR A 220 1.03 14.82 12.86
C THR A 220 2.22 14.76 11.91
N VAL A 221 2.31 13.75 11.03
CA VAL A 221 3.47 13.52 10.15
C VAL A 221 3.82 14.79 9.37
N LEU A 222 2.85 15.37 8.63
CA LEU A 222 3.07 16.59 7.84
C LEU A 222 3.28 17.87 8.66
N LYS A 223 3.00 17.83 9.96
CA LYS A 223 3.15 18.95 10.90
C LYS A 223 4.37 18.79 11.81
N HIS A 224 5.18 17.75 11.61
CA HIS A 224 6.31 17.49 12.47
C HIS A 224 7.38 18.58 12.30
N PRO A 225 7.87 19.22 13.39
CA PRO A 225 8.79 20.37 13.30
C PRO A 225 10.03 20.12 12.43
N ILE A 226 10.65 18.94 12.58
CA ILE A 226 11.81 18.53 11.76
C ILE A 226 11.43 18.47 10.27
N LEU A 227 10.32 17.79 9.92
CA LEU A 227 9.88 17.67 8.52
C LEU A 227 9.57 19.05 7.92
N THR A 228 8.88 19.92 8.66
CA THR A 228 8.56 21.27 8.21
C THR A 228 9.81 22.15 8.05
N SER A 229 10.78 22.03 8.96
CA SER A 229 12.04 22.77 8.88
C SER A 229 12.88 22.33 7.67
N VAL A 230 12.97 21.02 7.42
CA VAL A 230 13.65 20.48 6.23
C VAL A 230 12.94 20.95 4.95
N ALA A 231 11.61 20.95 4.93
CA ALA A 231 10.81 21.43 3.80
C ALA A 231 11.08 22.91 3.49
N GLU A 232 11.09 23.77 4.52
CA GLU A 232 11.42 25.19 4.38
C GLU A 232 12.83 25.40 3.81
N ARG A 233 13.84 24.71 4.37
CA ARG A 233 15.24 24.81 3.93
C ARG A 233 15.45 24.34 2.49
N LEU A 234 14.60 23.44 1.99
CA LEU A 234 14.63 22.93 0.62
C LEU A 234 13.73 23.70 -0.35
N GLY A 235 12.90 24.63 0.13
CA GLY A 235 11.89 25.30 -0.70
C GLY A 235 10.85 24.33 -1.26
N LYS A 236 10.48 23.30 -0.49
CA LYS A 236 9.52 22.25 -0.86
C LYS A 236 8.40 22.14 0.17
N THR A 237 7.33 21.40 -0.15
CA THR A 237 6.27 21.15 0.84
C THR A 237 6.61 19.98 1.77
N PRO A 238 6.05 19.91 2.98
CA PRO A 238 6.25 18.76 3.87
C PRO A 238 5.84 17.42 3.22
N ALA A 239 4.82 17.43 2.35
CA ALA A 239 4.41 16.25 1.61
C ALA A 239 5.47 15.80 0.61
N GLN A 240 6.01 16.73 -0.17
CA GLN A 240 7.13 16.47 -1.10
C GLN A 240 8.36 15.91 -0.37
N VAL A 241 8.71 16.45 0.80
CA VAL A 241 9.82 15.91 1.63
C VAL A 241 9.52 14.50 2.14
N ALA A 242 8.33 14.23 2.66
CA ALA A 242 7.97 12.89 3.13
C ALA A 242 8.01 11.84 1.98
N LEU A 243 7.56 12.23 0.79
CA LEU A 243 7.60 11.37 -0.39
C LEU A 243 9.03 11.13 -0.88
N ARG A 244 9.82 12.21 -1.04
CA ARG A 244 11.23 12.10 -1.45
C ARG A 244 12.07 11.32 -0.44
N TRP A 245 11.75 11.45 0.86
CA TRP A 245 12.35 10.63 1.90
C TRP A 245 12.12 9.13 1.63
N GLY A 246 10.88 8.73 1.33
CA GLY A 246 10.57 7.33 1.03
C GLY A 246 11.34 6.79 -0.19
N LEU A 247 11.42 7.61 -1.24
CA LEU A 247 12.20 7.28 -2.44
C LEU A 247 13.69 7.07 -2.11
N GLN A 248 14.29 7.99 -1.36
CA GLN A 248 15.70 7.89 -0.95
C GLN A 248 15.97 6.78 0.08
N MET A 249 14.95 6.37 0.85
CA MET A 249 15.00 5.16 1.68
C MET A 249 14.90 3.86 0.87
N GLY A 250 14.66 3.94 -0.45
CA GLY A 250 14.67 2.79 -1.35
C GLY A 250 13.34 2.04 -1.43
N HIS A 251 12.22 2.72 -1.20
CA HIS A 251 10.88 2.12 -1.35
C HIS A 251 9.95 3.00 -2.18
N SER A 252 8.98 2.39 -2.87
CA SER A 252 7.94 3.15 -3.55
C SER A 252 6.98 3.80 -2.55
N VAL A 253 6.29 4.86 -2.97
CA VAL A 253 5.37 5.62 -2.14
C VAL A 253 4.01 5.77 -2.83
N LEU A 254 2.93 5.69 -2.04
CA LEU A 254 1.56 5.69 -2.53
C LEU A 254 0.74 6.88 -1.99
N PRO A 255 1.08 8.14 -2.32
CA PRO A 255 0.30 9.29 -1.90
C PRO A 255 -1.11 9.25 -2.51
N LYS A 256 -2.12 9.48 -1.67
CA LYS A 256 -3.52 9.66 -2.10
C LYS A 256 -3.88 11.13 -2.14
N SER A 257 -4.51 11.56 -3.23
CA SER A 257 -5.20 12.86 -3.33
C SER A 257 -6.28 12.78 -4.39
N THR A 258 -7.39 13.48 -4.16
CA THR A 258 -8.43 13.75 -5.18
C THR A 258 -8.42 15.20 -5.65
N ASN A 259 -7.45 15.99 -5.17
CA ASN A 259 -7.25 17.38 -5.58
C ASN A 259 -6.13 17.44 -6.61
N GLU A 260 -6.42 17.98 -7.80
CA GLU A 260 -5.51 18.03 -8.94
C GLU A 260 -4.19 18.74 -8.62
N ALA A 261 -4.22 19.88 -7.91
CA ALA A 261 -3.01 20.61 -7.56
C ALA A 261 -2.08 19.77 -6.66
N ARG A 262 -2.63 19.10 -5.64
CA ARG A 262 -1.87 18.18 -4.78
C ARG A 262 -1.39 16.93 -5.52
N ILE A 263 -2.16 16.42 -6.49
CA ILE A 263 -1.71 15.30 -7.33
C ILE A 263 -0.45 15.72 -8.10
N LYS A 264 -0.44 16.89 -8.73
CA LYS A 264 0.73 17.43 -9.43
C LYS A 264 1.91 17.70 -8.47
N GLU A 265 1.64 18.33 -7.33
CA GLU A 265 2.66 18.63 -6.30
C GLU A 265 3.35 17.35 -5.79
N ASN A 266 2.57 16.30 -5.51
CA ASN A 266 3.08 15.02 -5.01
C ASN A 266 3.93 14.27 -6.06
N PHE A 267 3.81 14.60 -7.35
CA PHE A 267 4.62 14.01 -8.41
C PHE A 267 5.94 14.75 -8.64
N ASP A 268 6.04 16.03 -8.23
CA ASP A 268 7.26 16.83 -8.31
C ASP A 268 8.29 16.45 -7.23
N VAL A 269 8.80 15.22 -7.33
CA VAL A 269 9.74 14.61 -6.37
C VAL A 269 10.98 13.98 -7.03
N PHE A 270 11.15 14.18 -8.34
CA PHE A 270 12.23 13.54 -9.11
C PHE A 270 13.44 14.46 -9.37
N ASP A 271 13.21 15.75 -9.57
CA ASP A 271 14.23 16.70 -10.04
C ASP A 271 15.05 17.36 -8.90
N TRP A 272 14.90 16.87 -7.67
CA TRP A 272 15.62 17.33 -6.48
C TRP A 272 15.83 16.17 -5.49
N SER A 273 16.72 16.37 -4.52
CA SER A 273 17.01 15.38 -3.47
C SER A 273 17.16 16.05 -2.11
N ILE A 274 16.88 15.29 -1.05
CA ILE A 274 17.21 15.65 0.33
C ILE A 274 18.71 15.36 0.53
N PRO A 275 19.56 16.36 0.79
CA PRO A 275 20.98 16.14 1.06
C PRO A 275 21.19 15.31 2.33
N ASP A 276 22.29 14.55 2.39
CA ASP A 276 22.58 13.62 3.49
C ASP A 276 22.48 14.27 4.88
N ALA A 277 22.94 15.51 5.03
CA ALA A 277 22.86 16.26 6.28
C ALA A 277 21.40 16.46 6.75
N LEU A 278 20.49 16.84 5.84
CA LEU A 278 19.07 17.00 6.16
C LEU A 278 18.36 15.65 6.28
N PHE A 279 18.83 14.66 5.54
CA PHE A 279 18.28 13.31 5.57
C PHE A 279 18.52 12.64 6.93
N ALA A 280 19.70 12.86 7.52
CA ALA A 280 20.02 12.41 8.86
C ALA A 280 19.07 13.01 9.91
N GLU A 281 18.70 14.29 9.80
CA GLU A 281 17.72 14.93 10.70
C GLU A 281 16.35 14.20 10.67
N LEU A 282 15.95 13.65 9.52
CA LEU A 282 14.70 12.88 9.38
C LEU A 282 14.78 11.47 9.98
N GLN A 283 15.98 10.94 10.25
CA GLN A 283 16.12 9.65 10.93
C GLN A 283 15.74 9.73 12.41
N ASP A 284 15.98 10.90 13.02
CA ASP A 284 15.66 11.21 14.42
C ASP A 284 14.14 11.40 14.69
N LEU A 285 13.30 11.25 13.66
CA LEU A 285 11.84 11.18 13.81
C LEU A 285 11.37 9.91 14.56
N PHE A 286 12.30 9.02 14.91
CA PHE A 286 12.06 7.86 15.75
C PHE A 286 11.74 8.26 17.20
N GLY A 287 10.61 7.77 17.73
CA GLY A 287 10.50 7.50 19.16
C GLY A 287 9.33 8.12 19.92
N LEU A 288 8.55 9.03 19.34
CA LEU A 288 7.41 9.62 20.06
C LEU A 288 6.16 9.68 19.18
N ASN A 289 5.21 8.75 19.44
CA ASN A 289 3.75 8.88 19.21
C ASN A 289 3.01 8.04 18.15
N PHE A 290 3.55 6.98 17.54
CA PHE A 290 2.78 6.26 16.50
C PHE A 290 2.69 4.75 16.68
N TRP A 291 2.03 4.34 17.77
CA TRP A 291 1.47 2.98 17.91
C TRP A 291 0.03 2.88 17.33
N PHE A 292 -0.45 3.86 16.56
CA PHE A 292 -1.88 4.12 16.42
C PHE A 292 -2.63 3.23 15.41
N MET A 293 -2.09 2.86 14.25
CA MET A 293 -2.90 2.12 13.26
C MET A 293 -3.18 0.66 13.68
N ILE A 294 -2.18 -0.01 14.26
CA ILE A 294 -2.31 -1.37 14.85
C ILE A 294 -3.13 -1.33 16.16
N LEU A 295 -2.93 -0.30 16.99
CA LEU A 295 -3.71 -0.12 18.22
C LEU A 295 -5.17 0.24 17.93
N MET A 296 -5.49 0.93 16.83
CA MET A 296 -6.88 1.30 16.51
C MET A 296 -7.67 0.19 15.84
N ALA A 297 -7.05 -0.67 15.03
CA ALA A 297 -7.65 -1.97 14.68
C ALA A 297 -8.01 -2.78 15.94
N SER A 298 -7.32 -2.52 17.06
CA SER A 298 -7.56 -3.11 18.38
C SER A 298 -8.51 -2.29 19.28
N LEU A 299 -8.65 -0.98 19.09
CA LEU A 299 -9.50 -0.10 19.90
C LEU A 299 -10.89 0.10 19.30
N GLU A 300 -11.06 0.00 17.99
CA GLU A 300 -12.38 -0.09 17.35
C GLU A 300 -13.09 -1.40 17.76
N LEU A 301 -12.30 -2.44 18.08
CA LEU A 301 -12.74 -3.67 18.75
C LEU A 301 -13.15 -3.48 20.22
N LEU A 302 -12.59 -2.49 20.94
CA LEU A 302 -12.93 -2.20 22.33
C LEU A 302 -14.07 -1.19 22.47
N ARG A 303 -14.22 -0.27 21.51
CA ARG A 303 -15.23 0.80 21.56
C ARG A 303 -16.63 0.32 21.18
N ASN A 304 -16.73 -0.75 20.39
CA ASN A 304 -18.00 -1.39 20.03
C ASN A 304 -18.47 -2.45 21.04
N TYR A 305 -17.64 -2.84 22.01
CA TYR A 305 -17.97 -3.90 22.96
C TYR A 305 -17.61 -3.45 24.38
N GLY A 306 -18.59 -2.92 25.08
CA GLY A 306 -18.47 -2.57 26.50
C GLY A 306 -17.84 -3.71 27.32
N THR A 307 -17.13 -3.31 28.37
CA THR A 307 -16.45 -4.10 29.41
C THR A 307 -16.75 -5.62 29.41
N VAL A 308 -15.96 -6.41 28.66
CA VAL A 308 -15.88 -7.86 28.86
C VAL A 308 -14.43 -8.31 29.03
N ARG A 309 -14.07 -8.44 30.32
CA ARG A 309 -13.08 -9.33 30.99
C ARG A 309 -11.75 -9.65 30.28
N PHE A 310 -10.67 -9.31 31.00
CA PHE A 310 -9.24 -9.72 31.03
C PHE A 310 -8.70 -10.89 30.15
N LYS A 311 -9.50 -11.88 29.72
CA LYS A 311 -9.04 -12.93 28.79
C LYS A 311 -8.86 -12.45 27.36
N ALA A 312 -9.61 -11.41 26.93
CA ALA A 312 -9.42 -10.81 25.60
C ALA A 312 -8.06 -10.10 25.46
N LEU A 313 -7.56 -9.52 26.56
CA LEU A 313 -6.30 -8.75 26.57
C LEU A 313 -5.07 -9.66 26.37
N SER A 314 -5.05 -10.86 26.95
CA SER A 314 -3.90 -11.78 26.81
C SER A 314 -3.78 -12.37 25.39
N TYR A 315 -4.88 -12.51 24.66
CA TYR A 315 -4.87 -12.99 23.27
C TYR A 315 -4.55 -11.85 22.28
N HIS A 316 -4.96 -10.61 22.57
CA HIS A 316 -4.61 -9.44 21.75
C HIS A 316 -3.12 -9.10 21.84
N LEU A 317 -2.49 -9.32 22.99
CA LEU A 317 -1.03 -9.24 23.15
C LEU A 317 -0.29 -10.28 22.31
N SER A 318 -0.83 -11.50 22.13
CA SER A 318 -0.21 -12.51 21.26
C SER A 318 -0.22 -12.10 19.78
N VAL A 319 -1.30 -11.50 19.29
CA VAL A 319 -1.36 -10.96 17.92
C VAL A 319 -0.39 -9.79 17.77
N MET A 320 -0.24 -8.93 18.77
CA MET A 320 0.74 -7.84 18.77
C MET A 320 2.20 -8.33 18.79
N VAL A 321 2.50 -9.40 19.54
CA VAL A 321 3.85 -10.00 19.57
C VAL A 321 4.23 -10.58 18.19
N ASP A 322 3.28 -11.14 17.44
CA ASP A 322 3.50 -11.62 16.07
C ASP A 322 3.63 -10.52 14.99
N PHE A 323 3.35 -9.26 15.34
CA PHE A 323 3.63 -8.09 14.50
C PHE A 323 4.99 -7.45 14.83
N ILE A 324 5.49 -7.65 16.05
CA ILE A 324 6.73 -7.04 16.57
C ILE A 324 7.95 -7.96 16.34
N LEU A 325 7.76 -9.28 16.32
CA LEU A 325 8.81 -10.27 16.02
C LEU A 325 8.81 -10.67 14.54
#